data_AF-I1CRS5-F1
#
_entry.id   AF-I1CRS5-F1
#
_cell.length_a   1.000
_cell.length_b   1.000
_cell.length_c   1.000
_cell.angle_alpha   90.00
_cell.angle_beta   90.00
_cell.angle_gamma   90.00
#
_symmetry.space_group_name_H-M   'P 1'
#
loop_
_entity.id
_entity.type
_entity.pdbx_description
1 polymer ?
#
loop_
_entity_poly.entity_id
_entity_poly.type
_entity_poly.pdbx_seq_one_letter_code
_entity_poly.pdbx_strand_id
1 'polypeptide(L)'
;MSFQSAVNVLHSVEIFVEIKKKKPLLAAQHKLARLAGAKKHQYWTIHDWRRVIFSDEAKINIWGSDGCKYYWKRKGDRLQPHHIEVTVKHGGGGTMLWGCITSEGPGYACQVYDGIMNSEV
;
A
#
# COMPACT_ATOMS: atom_id res chain seq x y z
N MET A 1 -36.04 -3.70 7.76
CA MET A 1 -35.22 -2.50 8.05
C MET A 1 -34.30 -2.29 6.85
N SER A 2 -34.34 -1.13 6.18
CA SER A 2 -33.49 -0.89 5.01
C SER A 2 -32.07 -0.50 5.45
N PHE A 3 -31.09 -0.66 4.54
CA PHE A 3 -29.70 -0.24 4.78
C PHE A 3 -29.62 1.23 5.22
N GLN A 4 -30.38 2.10 4.55
CA GLN A 4 -30.41 3.53 4.88
C GLN A 4 -30.99 3.80 6.26
N SER A 5 -32.02 3.06 6.70
CA SER A 5 -32.56 3.18 8.05
C SER A 5 -31.51 2.81 9.11
N ALA A 6 -30.71 1.77 8.87
CA ALA A 6 -29.64 1.38 9.79
C ALA A 6 -28.53 2.45 9.87
N VAL A 7 -28.12 3.02 8.73
CA VAL A 7 -27.14 4.13 8.69
C VAL A 7 -27.66 5.35 9.45
N ASN A 8 -28.93 5.72 9.26
CA ASN A 8 -29.52 6.88 9.95
C ASN A 8 -29.53 6.71 11.48
N VAL A 9 -29.82 5.49 11.97
CA VAL A 9 -29.74 5.17 13.40
C VAL A 9 -28.30 5.31 13.91
N LEU A 10 -27.30 4.81 13.18
CA LEU A 10 -25.89 4.95 13.55
C LEU A 10 -25.45 6.41 13.60
N HIS A 11 -25.88 7.22 12.64
CA HIS A 11 -25.61 8.65 12.64
C HIS A 11 -26.25 9.37 13.82
N SER A 12 -27.47 8.97 14.24
CA SER A 12 -28.12 9.54 15.43
C SER A 12 -27.39 9.25 16.74
N VAL A 13 -26.53 8.23 16.78
CA VAL A 13 -25.66 7.91 17.93
C VAL A 13 -24.19 8.29 17.68
N GLU A 14 -23.96 9.21 16.74
CA GLU A 14 -22.66 9.77 16.36
C GLU A 14 -21.61 8.73 15.90
N ILE A 15 -22.08 7.67 15.23
CA ILE A 15 -21.23 6.68 14.58
C ILE A 15 -21.23 6.96 13.07
N PHE A 16 -20.03 7.15 12.53
CA PHE A 16 -19.80 7.45 11.13
C PHE A 16 -19.04 6.33 10.44
N VAL A 17 -19.21 6.23 9.13
CA VAL A 17 -18.43 5.31 8.29
C VAL A 17 -17.21 6.04 7.72
N GLU A 18 -16.03 5.44 7.84
CA GLU A 18 -14.80 5.89 7.19
C GLU A 18 -14.20 4.75 6.35
N ILE A 19 -13.46 5.12 5.30
CA ILE A 19 -12.70 4.15 4.49
C ILE A 19 -11.45 3.74 5.27
N LYS A 20 -11.23 2.43 5.40
CA LYS A 20 -10.00 1.90 6.00
C LYS A 20 -8.81 2.30 5.14
N LYS A 21 -7.81 2.94 5.77
CA LYS A 21 -6.54 3.23 5.08
C LYS A 21 -5.76 1.92 4.95
N LYS A 22 -5.38 1.55 3.73
CA LYS A 22 -4.50 0.41 3.47
C LYS A 22 -3.08 0.76 3.92
N LYS A 23 -2.52 -0.02 4.85
CA LYS A 23 -1.12 0.18 5.30
C LYS A 23 -0.43 -1.17 5.51
N PRO A 24 0.87 -1.29 5.18
CA PRO A 24 1.63 -2.48 5.51
C PRO A 24 1.79 -2.61 7.02
N LEU A 25 1.66 -3.83 7.52
CA LEU A 25 1.95 -4.14 8.91
C LEU A 25 3.48 -4.11 9.12
N LEU A 26 3.95 -3.24 10.01
CA LEU A 26 5.38 -3.08 10.30
C LEU A 26 5.70 -3.54 11.72
N ALA A 27 6.55 -4.56 11.84
CA ALA A 27 7.16 -4.93 13.10
C ALA A 27 8.08 -3.81 13.64
N ALA A 28 8.38 -3.83 14.95
CA ALA A 28 9.22 -2.81 15.58
C ALA A 28 10.60 -2.70 14.91
N GLN A 29 11.21 -3.84 14.59
CA GLN A 29 12.48 -3.92 13.84
C GLN A 29 12.40 -3.22 12.47
N HIS A 30 11.29 -3.39 11.72
CA HIS A 30 11.12 -2.75 10.42
C HIS A 30 11.00 -1.24 10.55
N LYS A 31 10.34 -0.75 11.61
CA LYS A 31 10.24 0.70 11.88
C LYS A 31 11.61 1.31 12.17
N LEU A 32 12.43 0.63 12.99
CA LEU A 32 13.78 1.07 13.32
C LEU A 32 14.68 1.08 12.07
N ALA A 33 14.67 0.01 11.27
CA ALA A 33 15.45 -0.07 10.05
C ALA A 33 15.06 1.03 9.04
N ARG A 34 13.76 1.28 8.85
CA ARG A 34 13.26 2.37 7.99
C ARG A 34 13.70 3.74 8.50
N LEU A 35 13.65 3.98 9.82
CA LEU A 35 14.11 5.24 10.41
C LEU A 35 15.62 5.44 10.22
N ALA A 36 16.42 4.41 10.43
CA ALA A 36 17.86 4.45 10.20
C ALA A 36 18.19 4.73 8.72
N GLY A 37 17.48 4.06 7.80
CA GLY A 37 17.58 4.32 6.37
C GLY A 37 17.23 5.76 6.01
N ALA A 38 16.12 6.29 6.51
CA ALA A 38 15.73 7.68 6.28
C ALA A 38 16.79 8.67 6.80
N LYS A 39 17.30 8.47 8.02
CA LYS A 39 18.36 9.31 8.60
C LYS A 39 19.66 9.24 7.80
N LYS A 40 20.04 8.07 7.28
CA LYS A 40 21.26 7.89 6.48
C LYS A 40 21.22 8.72 5.19
N HIS A 41 20.04 8.86 4.58
CA HIS A 41 19.86 9.53 3.29
C HIS A 41 19.22 10.93 3.42
N GLN A 42 19.05 11.44 4.66
CA GLN A 42 18.31 12.70 4.89
C GLN A 42 18.99 13.94 4.30
N TYR A 43 20.31 13.89 4.11
CA TYR A 43 21.11 14.98 3.57
C TYR A 43 21.54 14.74 2.12
N TRP A 44 20.98 13.72 1.46
CA TRP A 44 21.26 13.47 0.05
C TRP A 44 20.76 14.62 -0.81
N THR A 45 21.62 15.09 -1.70
CA THR A 45 21.30 16.13 -2.66
C THR A 45 20.46 15.56 -3.81
N ILE A 46 19.88 16.44 -4.62
CA ILE A 46 19.20 16.03 -5.86
C ILE A 46 20.15 15.21 -6.74
N HIS A 47 21.42 15.60 -6.83
CA HIS A 47 22.42 14.88 -7.63
C HIS A 47 22.71 13.47 -7.11
N ASP A 48 22.64 13.25 -5.79
CA ASP A 48 22.79 11.92 -5.21
C ASP A 48 21.58 11.04 -5.56
N TRP A 49 20.36 11.59 -5.46
CA TRP A 49 19.13 10.89 -5.86
C TRP A 49 19.09 10.56 -7.34
N ARG A 50 19.65 11.41 -8.22
CA ARG A 50 19.74 11.15 -9.67
C ARG A 50 20.58 9.91 -10.02
N ARG A 51 21.46 9.47 -9.11
CA ARG A 51 22.30 8.27 -9.30
C ARG A 51 21.58 6.98 -8.90
N VAL A 52 20.38 7.08 -8.31
CA VAL A 52 19.62 5.92 -7.85
C VAL A 52 18.77 5.38 -8.99
N ILE A 53 18.87 4.06 -9.20
CA ILE A 53 17.94 3.30 -10.01
C ILE A 53 16.99 2.61 -9.04
N PHE A 54 15.70 2.93 -9.13
CA PHE A 54 14.66 2.23 -8.38
C PHE A 54 14.13 1.09 -9.23
N SER A 55 13.98 -0.10 -8.66
CA SER A 55 13.32 -1.24 -9.30
C SER A 55 12.32 -1.86 -8.33
N ASP A 56 11.20 -2.34 -8.85
CA ASP A 56 10.20 -3.08 -8.06
C ASP A 56 9.36 -3.97 -8.98
N GLU A 57 8.67 -4.93 -8.39
CA GLU A 57 7.65 -5.73 -9.07
C GLU A 57 6.25 -5.20 -8.77
N ALA A 58 5.48 -4.95 -9.84
CA ALA A 58 4.08 -4.54 -9.74
C ALA A 58 3.17 -5.61 -10.35
N LYS A 59 2.07 -5.90 -9.65
CA LYS A 59 0.99 -6.71 -10.18
C LYS A 59 -0.06 -5.82 -10.85
N ILE A 60 -0.37 -6.11 -12.10
CA ILE A 60 -1.46 -5.46 -12.83
C ILE A 60 -2.66 -6.42 -12.84
N ASN A 61 -3.72 -6.04 -12.12
CA ASN A 61 -4.97 -6.80 -12.12
C ASN A 61 -5.71 -6.57 -13.44
N ILE A 62 -6.08 -7.65 -14.14
CA ILE A 62 -6.83 -7.58 -15.40
C ILE A 62 -8.34 -7.41 -15.13
N TRP A 63 -8.83 -7.93 -14.00
CA TRP A 63 -10.23 -7.90 -13.62
C TRP A 63 -10.41 -7.44 -12.16
N GLY A 64 -11.23 -6.42 -11.96
CA GLY A 64 -11.63 -5.93 -10.63
C GLY A 64 -10.58 -5.05 -9.93
N SER A 65 -11.06 -4.15 -9.07
CA SER A 65 -10.19 -3.43 -8.12
C SER A 65 -10.09 -4.23 -6.82
N ASP A 66 -9.02 -4.03 -6.04
CA ASP A 66 -8.84 -4.64 -4.72
C ASP A 66 -9.93 -4.22 -3.69
N GLY A 67 -10.93 -3.43 -4.09
CA GLY A 67 -12.03 -2.95 -3.26
C GLY A 67 -11.60 -1.97 -2.17
N CYS A 68 -12.60 -1.31 -1.57
CA CYS A 68 -12.44 -0.52 -0.35
C CYS A 68 -13.17 -1.21 0.79
N LYS A 69 -12.50 -1.38 1.94
CA LYS A 69 -13.16 -1.77 3.19
C LYS A 69 -13.50 -0.55 4.03
N TYR A 70 -14.62 -0.62 4.72
CA TYR A 70 -15.12 0.44 5.58
C TYR A 70 -14.97 0.03 7.05
N TYR A 71 -14.92 1.02 7.93
CA TYR A 71 -15.03 0.83 9.37
C TYR A 71 -15.92 1.91 9.98
N TRP A 72 -16.54 1.57 11.10
CA TRP A 72 -17.37 2.47 11.88
C TRP A 72 -16.52 3.11 12.97
N LYS A 73 -16.75 4.39 13.23
CA LYS A 73 -15.96 5.19 14.16
C LYS A 73 -16.83 6.22 14.87
N ARG A 74 -16.51 6.55 16.13
CA ARG A 74 -17.08 7.69 16.86
C ARG A 74 -16.19 8.92 16.75
N LYS A 75 -16.80 10.09 16.91
CA LYS A 75 -16.08 11.37 16.90
C LYS A 75 -15.06 11.41 18.04
N GLY A 76 -13.78 11.54 17.71
CA GLY A 76 -12.67 11.60 18.67
C GLY A 76 -11.87 10.30 18.85
N ASP A 77 -12.27 9.18 18.23
CA ASP A 77 -11.52 7.93 18.33
C ASP A 77 -10.12 8.06 17.72
N ARG A 78 -9.12 7.60 18.48
CA ARG A 78 -7.73 7.48 17.99
C ARG A 78 -7.66 6.38 16.92
N LEU A 79 -6.73 6.51 15.99
CA LEU A 79 -6.51 5.49 14.96
C LEU A 79 -6.01 4.18 15.60
N GLN A 80 -6.83 3.13 15.56
CA GLN A 80 -6.50 1.80 16.08
C GLN A 80 -6.13 0.84 14.94
N PRO A 81 -5.42 -0.28 15.22
CA PRO A 81 -5.04 -1.25 14.20
C PRO A 81 -6.22 -1.80 13.38
N HIS A 82 -7.41 -1.95 13.97
CA HIS A 82 -8.60 -2.46 13.27
C HIS A 82 -9.24 -1.42 12.32
N HIS A 83 -8.90 -0.13 12.43
CA HIS A 83 -9.25 0.94 11.48
C HIS A 83 -8.41 0.89 10.19
N ILE A 84 -7.37 0.06 10.17
CA ILE A 84 -6.45 -0.10 9.05
C ILE A 84 -6.77 -1.42 8.37
N GLU A 85 -6.84 -1.39 7.04
CA GLU A 85 -6.88 -2.62 6.27
C GLU A 85 -5.44 -3.08 6.05
N VAL A 86 -5.11 -4.24 6.63
CA VAL A 86 -3.83 -4.89 6.38
C VAL A 86 -3.88 -5.52 5.00
N THR A 87 -3.00 -5.06 4.12
CA THR A 87 -2.85 -5.61 2.78
C THR A 87 -1.82 -6.75 2.80
N VAL A 88 -2.24 -7.96 2.46
CA VAL A 88 -1.35 -9.09 2.14
C VAL A 88 -1.36 -9.26 0.62
N LYS A 89 -0.18 -9.30 -0.01
CA LYS A 89 -0.02 -9.33 -1.48
C LYS A 89 -0.30 -10.73 -2.07
N HIS A 90 -1.50 -11.32 -2.00
CA HIS A 90 -1.75 -12.60 -2.68
C HIS A 90 -3.20 -12.78 -3.18
N GLY A 91 -3.36 -13.28 -4.42
CA GLY A 91 -4.64 -13.73 -5.00
C GLY A 91 -5.20 -12.86 -6.15
N GLY A 92 -5.83 -13.49 -7.14
CA GLY A 92 -6.52 -12.85 -8.28
C GLY A 92 -5.67 -12.84 -9.57
N GLY A 93 -6.20 -13.35 -10.69
CA GLY A 93 -5.47 -13.37 -11.97
C GLY A 93 -5.01 -11.96 -12.38
N GLY A 94 -3.72 -11.81 -12.64
CA GLY A 94 -3.09 -10.55 -13.02
C GLY A 94 -1.68 -10.79 -13.54
N THR A 95 -1.17 -9.88 -14.36
CA THR A 95 0.17 -9.97 -14.93
C THR A 95 1.17 -9.29 -13.99
N MET A 96 2.27 -9.99 -13.68
CA MET A 96 3.39 -9.42 -12.94
C MET A 96 4.34 -8.71 -13.91
N LEU A 97 4.75 -7.49 -13.56
CA LEU A 97 5.74 -6.70 -14.29
C LEU A 97 6.91 -6.40 -13.35
N TRP A 98 8.13 -6.64 -13.81
CA TRP A 98 9.32 -6.05 -13.22
C TRP A 98 9.70 -4.83 -14.03
N GLY A 99 10.12 -3.75 -13.37
CA GLY A 99 10.68 -2.60 -14.07
C GLY A 99 11.53 -1.72 -13.19
N CYS A 100 12.28 -0.82 -13.82
CA CYS A 100 13.08 0.17 -13.13
C CYS A 100 12.81 1.60 -13.61
N ILE A 101 13.09 2.58 -12.76
CA ILE A 101 12.99 4.00 -13.04
C ILE A 101 14.24 4.73 -12.52
N THR A 102 14.60 5.81 -13.20
CA THR A 102 15.70 6.71 -12.83
C THR A 102 15.20 8.15 -12.81
N SER A 103 16.06 9.11 -12.47
CA SER A 103 15.68 10.53 -12.58
C SER A 103 15.37 11.00 -14.00
N GLU A 104 15.90 10.29 -15.00
CA GLU A 104 15.73 10.63 -16.42
C GLU A 104 14.46 10.00 -17.01
N GLY A 105 13.79 9.11 -16.27
CA GLY A 105 12.54 8.49 -16.69
C GLY A 105 12.50 6.96 -16.49
N PRO A 106 11.52 6.29 -17.11
CA PRO A 106 11.38 4.85 -17.07
C PRO A 106 12.58 4.14 -17.71
N GLY A 107 13.09 3.12 -17.04
CA GLY A 107 14.09 2.21 -17.57
C GLY A 107 13.46 0.98 -18.23
N TYR A 108 14.19 -0.13 -18.21
CA TYR A 108 13.70 -1.41 -18.75
C TYR A 108 12.54 -1.94 -17.91
N ALA A 109 11.55 -2.54 -18.57
CA ALA A 109 10.47 -3.26 -17.93
C ALA A 109 10.16 -4.53 -18.71
N CYS A 110 9.88 -5.62 -18.00
CA CYS A 110 9.55 -6.91 -18.59
C CYS A 110 8.42 -7.59 -17.82
N GLN A 111 7.60 -8.33 -18.56
CA GLN A 111 6.59 -9.21 -17.98
C GLN A 111 7.28 -10.42 -17.34
N VAL A 112 6.87 -10.74 -16.11
CA VAL A 112 7.28 -11.97 -15.41
C VAL A 112 6.26 -13.05 -15.73
N TYR A 113 6.66 -14.01 -16.58
CA TYR A 113 5.75 -15.03 -17.14
C TYR A 113 5.38 -16.14 -16.15
N ASP A 114 6.32 -16.55 -15.28
CA ASP A 114 6.11 -17.68 -14.36
C ASP A 114 5.53 -17.26 -12.99
N GLY A 115 5.09 -16.01 -12.87
CA GLY A 115 4.43 -15.46 -11.67
C GLY A 115 5.34 -15.30 -10.43
N ILE A 116 6.52 -15.91 -10.42
CA ILE A 116 7.53 -15.79 -9.36
C ILE A 116 8.87 -15.50 -10.02
N MET A 117 9.48 -14.36 -9.68
CA MET A 117 10.86 -14.08 -10.08
C MET A 117 11.79 -14.97 -9.26
N ASN A 118 12.53 -15.87 -9.92
CA ASN A 118 13.57 -16.67 -9.28
C ASN A 118 14.90 -15.91 -9.29
N SER A 119 15.82 -16.30 -8.40
CA SER A 119 17.16 -15.73 -8.33
C SER A 119 18.15 -16.35 -9.31
N GLU A 120 17.68 -17.24 -10.19
CA GLU A 120 18.52 -18.00 -11.14
C GLU A 120 18.75 -17.26 -12.46
N VAL A 121 18.73 -15.91 -12.41
CA VAL A 121 19.08 -15.03 -13.52
C VAL A 121 20.18 -14.07 -13.08
#